data_AF-A0A7X8E697-F1
#
_entry.id   AF-A0A7X8E697-F1
#
_cell.length_a   1.000
_cell.length_b   1.000
_cell.length_c   1.000
_cell.angle_alpha   90.00
_cell.angle_beta   90.00
_cell.angle_gamma   90.00
#
_symmetry.space_group_name_H-M   'P 1'
#
loop_
_entity.id
_entity.type
_entity.pdbx_description
1 polymer ?
#
loop_
_entity_poly.entity_id
_entity_poly.type
_entity_poly.pdbx_seq_one_letter_code
_entity_poly.pdbx_strand_id
1 'polypeptide(L)'
;MKKIGIYYTAIALIIIILIPAIIVKTFNFVPKKDKLKESPNKPENISEGNEDVKIEDGVKVYDTRNQQVKEMDLEEYVKGVVAAEMPAEFHIEALKAQAIASRTYALSRINNYSEGHPDHKKAALCTGIHCQAYLTLEELTNIHAKDWPEKYWPKIEEAVKSTKGQVLYYKGELIEPLYHSTSGGMTEDSQDVFAVDRPYLKAVSSPYEEEAPKFKSLVTLTGDEFIKKLSTKYPNSNITKENISEKIKLVEKSKSGRIKKIAIDGTVINGGEIRELLELNSTNFTITYNPKNNIVEIETIGYGHGVGMSQWGANGMAKQDKSYKDILKHYYTGITIDEYKTEEK
;
A
#
# COMPACT_ATOMS: atom_id res chain seq x y z
N MET A 1 -24.50 -29.49 -19.11
CA MET A 1 -24.21 -28.08 -18.75
C MET A 1 -23.49 -27.91 -17.41
N LYS A 2 -23.82 -28.64 -16.33
CA LYS A 2 -23.13 -28.50 -15.01
C LYS A 2 -21.64 -28.90 -14.98
N LYS A 3 -21.17 -29.79 -15.86
CA LYS A 3 -19.76 -30.22 -15.90
C LYS A 3 -18.81 -29.20 -16.54
N ILE A 4 -19.32 -28.27 -17.35
CA ILE A 4 -18.51 -27.27 -18.04
C ILE A 4 -18.13 -26.12 -17.08
N GLY A 5 -19.05 -25.72 -16.18
CA GLY A 5 -18.79 -24.68 -15.19
C GLY A 5 -17.69 -25.04 -14.17
N ILE A 6 -17.54 -26.32 -13.83
CA ILE A 6 -16.49 -26.81 -12.90
C ILE A 6 -15.10 -26.70 -13.53
N TYR A 7 -14.99 -26.87 -14.84
CA TYR A 7 -13.71 -26.71 -15.54
C TYR A 7 -13.27 -25.25 -15.60
N TYR A 8 -14.19 -24.31 -15.83
CA TYR A 8 -13.86 -22.88 -15.84
C TYR A 8 -13.48 -22.36 -14.45
N THR A 9 -14.13 -22.81 -13.38
CA THR A 9 -13.76 -22.41 -12.01
C THR A 9 -12.43 -23.02 -11.57
N ALA A 10 -12.14 -24.27 -11.96
CA ALA A 10 -10.84 -24.90 -11.70
C ALA A 10 -9.70 -24.22 -12.46
N ILE A 11 -9.91 -23.85 -13.73
CA ILE A 11 -8.91 -23.14 -14.55
C ILE A 11 -8.68 -21.71 -14.00
N ALA A 12 -9.73 -21.01 -13.57
CA ALA A 12 -9.58 -19.69 -12.92
C ALA A 12 -8.79 -19.77 -11.60
N LEU A 13 -9.05 -20.79 -10.77
CA LEU A 13 -8.28 -21.03 -9.53
C LEU A 13 -6.81 -21.37 -9.80
N ILE A 14 -6.53 -22.18 -10.83
CA ILE A 14 -5.18 -22.51 -11.29
C ILE A 14 -4.44 -21.25 -11.76
N ILE A 15 -5.10 -20.36 -12.50
CA ILE A 15 -4.54 -19.09 -12.95
C ILE A 15 -4.25 -18.14 -11.77
N ILE A 16 -5.17 -18.03 -10.80
CA ILE A 16 -5.01 -17.16 -9.63
C ILE A 16 -3.89 -17.64 -8.70
N ILE A 17 -3.66 -18.95 -8.59
CA ILE A 17 -2.67 -19.52 -7.66
C ILE A 17 -1.30 -19.69 -8.33
N LEU A 18 -1.24 -20.16 -9.57
CA LEU A 18 0.03 -20.50 -10.21
C LEU A 18 0.71 -19.31 -10.89
N ILE A 19 -0.02 -18.31 -11.37
CA ILE A 19 0.61 -17.14 -12.01
C ILE A 19 1.43 -16.33 -10.99
N PRO A 20 0.93 -16.01 -9.78
CA PRO A 20 1.75 -15.37 -8.75
C PRO A 20 2.94 -16.22 -8.34
N ALA A 21 2.77 -17.55 -8.22
CA ALA A 21 3.86 -18.46 -7.86
C ALA A 21 4.96 -18.54 -8.94
N ILE A 22 4.61 -18.45 -10.22
CA ILE A 22 5.58 -18.41 -11.34
C ILE A 22 6.30 -17.07 -11.39
N ILE A 23 5.61 -15.96 -11.13
CA ILE A 23 6.21 -14.61 -11.02
C ILE A 23 7.21 -14.56 -9.85
N VAL A 24 6.88 -15.14 -8.69
CA VAL A 24 7.80 -15.20 -7.55
C VAL A 24 9.05 -16.05 -7.85
N LYS A 25 8.92 -17.10 -8.67
CA LYS A 25 10.03 -18.02 -8.99
C LYS A 25 11.03 -17.45 -10.01
N THR A 26 10.65 -16.44 -10.79
CA THR A 26 11.52 -15.80 -11.79
C THR A 26 12.24 -14.56 -11.27
N PHE A 27 11.91 -14.07 -10.06
CA PHE A 27 12.70 -13.05 -9.36
C PHE A 27 13.79 -13.71 -8.52
N ASN A 28 15.02 -13.75 -9.06
CA ASN A 28 16.20 -14.01 -8.24
C ASN A 28 16.48 -12.79 -7.35
N PHE A 29 15.92 -12.79 -6.14
CA PHE A 29 16.34 -11.91 -5.07
C PHE A 29 17.77 -12.28 -4.64
N VAL A 30 18.75 -11.44 -5.00
CA VAL A 30 20.10 -11.52 -4.45
C VAL A 30 20.09 -10.81 -3.09
N PRO A 31 20.29 -11.51 -1.96
CA PRO A 31 20.35 -10.85 -0.67
C PRO A 31 21.66 -10.08 -0.57
N LYS A 32 21.56 -8.77 -0.37
CA LYS A 32 22.72 -7.89 -0.19
C LYS A 32 23.33 -8.17 1.19
N LYS A 33 24.46 -8.89 1.20
CA LYS A 33 25.30 -9.09 2.40
C LYS A 33 25.76 -7.74 2.98
N ASP A 34 25.82 -7.72 4.31
CA ASP A 34 26.35 -6.65 5.14
C ASP A 34 27.56 -5.93 4.55
N LYS A 35 27.39 -4.63 4.34
CA LYS A 35 28.47 -3.65 4.51
C LYS A 35 27.91 -2.49 5.31
N LEU A 36 28.00 -2.62 6.63
CA LEU A 36 28.20 -1.47 7.51
C LEU A 36 29.45 -0.73 7.01
N LYS A 37 29.23 0.39 6.34
CA LYS A 37 30.21 1.46 6.22
C LYS A 37 29.51 2.76 6.60
N GLU A 38 30.15 3.41 7.58
CA GLU A 38 29.89 4.71 8.16
C GLU A 38 29.09 5.66 7.27
N SER A 39 27.96 6.13 7.82
CA SER A 39 27.26 7.30 7.33
C SER A 39 28.12 8.53 7.58
N PRO A 40 28.50 9.32 6.55
CA PRO A 40 29.05 10.64 6.81
C PRO A 40 27.88 11.55 7.17
N ASN A 41 27.78 11.89 8.45
CA ASN A 41 27.12 13.11 8.91
C ASN A 41 27.64 14.29 8.08
N LYS A 42 26.82 14.82 7.17
CA LYS A 42 26.95 16.17 6.68
C LYS A 42 25.56 16.75 6.40
N PRO A 43 25.25 17.96 6.89
CA PRO A 43 23.95 18.57 6.66
C PRO A 43 23.85 18.90 5.17
N GLU A 44 22.94 18.25 4.46
CA GLU A 44 22.54 18.75 3.15
C GLU A 44 21.69 19.99 3.35
N ASN A 45 22.17 21.07 2.73
CA ASN A 45 21.57 22.38 2.72
C ASN A 45 20.08 22.28 2.41
N ILE A 46 19.27 22.82 3.33
CA ILE A 46 17.92 23.26 3.02
C ILE A 46 18.09 24.40 2.00
N SER A 47 18.00 24.06 0.72
CA SER A 47 17.69 25.07 -0.28
C SER A 47 16.25 25.50 -0.03
N GLU A 48 16.06 26.69 0.52
CA GLU A 48 14.81 27.43 0.36
C GLU A 48 14.58 27.57 -1.15
N GLY A 49 13.70 26.72 -1.69
CA GLY A 49 13.42 26.65 -3.11
C GLY A 49 11.97 26.27 -3.32
N ASN A 50 11.12 27.29 -3.46
CA ASN A 50 9.84 27.19 -4.16
C ASN A 50 10.13 26.87 -5.63
N GLU A 51 10.58 25.67 -5.95
CA GLU A 51 10.66 25.24 -7.35
C GLU A 51 9.30 24.66 -7.74
N ASP A 52 8.58 25.46 -8.54
CA ASP A 52 7.31 25.09 -9.15
C ASP A 52 7.50 23.80 -9.97
N VAL A 53 6.57 22.84 -9.85
CA VAL A 53 6.67 21.55 -10.55
C VAL A 53 6.54 21.79 -12.06
N LYS A 54 7.63 21.65 -12.80
CA LYS A 54 7.62 21.69 -14.27
C LYS A 54 7.01 20.40 -14.83
N ILE A 55 5.70 20.40 -15.01
CA ILE A 55 4.99 19.35 -15.79
C ILE A 55 4.85 19.86 -17.22
N GLU A 56 5.96 19.90 -17.98
CA GLU A 56 5.91 20.47 -19.32
C GLU A 56 5.16 19.59 -20.34
N ASP A 57 5.10 18.25 -20.17
CA ASP A 57 4.53 17.33 -21.17
C ASP A 57 3.99 16.00 -20.55
N GLY A 58 3.04 16.08 -19.61
CA GLY A 58 2.42 14.89 -19.01
C GLY A 58 3.34 14.06 -18.09
N VAL A 59 2.90 12.87 -17.70
CA VAL A 59 3.62 11.97 -16.79
C VAL A 59 4.21 10.77 -17.53
N LYS A 60 5.51 10.51 -17.30
CA LYS A 60 6.20 9.30 -17.77
C LYS A 60 6.02 8.19 -16.74
N VAL A 61 5.39 7.10 -17.17
CA VAL A 61 5.09 5.94 -16.33
C VAL A 61 5.69 4.68 -16.95
N TYR A 62 6.47 3.94 -16.18
CA TYR A 62 6.96 2.62 -16.56
C TYR A 62 5.85 1.56 -16.41
N ASP A 63 5.36 1.07 -17.53
CA ASP A 63 4.40 -0.04 -17.60
C ASP A 63 5.13 -1.35 -17.29
N THR A 64 4.92 -1.86 -16.07
CA THR A 64 5.61 -3.07 -15.59
C THR A 64 5.18 -4.34 -16.32
N ARG A 65 4.00 -4.34 -16.95
CA ARG A 65 3.47 -5.50 -17.70
C ARG A 65 4.15 -5.62 -19.06
N ASN A 66 4.32 -4.49 -19.74
CA ASN A 66 4.86 -4.42 -21.09
C ASN A 66 6.33 -3.98 -21.14
N GLN A 67 6.93 -3.69 -19.99
CA GLN A 67 8.33 -3.26 -19.82
C GLN A 67 8.71 -2.03 -20.67
N GLN A 68 7.79 -1.08 -20.79
CA GLN A 68 7.97 0.13 -21.61
C GLN A 68 7.55 1.39 -20.85
N VAL A 69 8.09 2.54 -21.25
CA VAL A 69 7.64 3.84 -20.73
C VAL A 69 6.51 4.35 -21.59
N LYS A 70 5.43 4.77 -20.95
CA LYS A 70 4.30 5.46 -21.57
C LYS A 70 4.23 6.88 -21.05
N GLU A 71 3.97 7.82 -21.94
CA GLU A 71 3.65 9.19 -21.60
C GLU A 71 2.13 9.34 -21.61
N MET A 72 1.58 10.02 -20.62
CA MET A 72 0.13 10.18 -20.47
C MET A 72 -0.20 11.51 -19.79
N ASP A 73 -1.40 12.02 -20.03
CA ASP A 73 -1.93 13.14 -19.27
C ASP A 73 -2.04 12.76 -17.78
N LEU A 74 -1.72 13.71 -16.88
CA LEU A 74 -1.73 13.48 -15.45
C LEU A 74 -3.12 13.09 -14.94
N GLU A 75 -4.18 13.74 -15.43
CA GLU A 75 -5.54 13.47 -14.98
C GLU A 75 -6.03 12.11 -15.52
N GLU A 76 -5.65 11.74 -16.74
CA GLU A 76 -5.88 10.39 -17.26
C GLU A 76 -5.15 9.31 -16.44
N TYR A 77 -3.90 9.56 -16.03
CA TYR A 77 -3.18 8.68 -15.10
C TYR A 77 -3.93 8.52 -13.77
N VAL A 78 -4.32 9.65 -13.17
CA VAL A 78 -5.00 9.66 -11.86
C VAL A 78 -6.33 8.92 -11.91
N LYS A 79 -7.10 8.98 -13.01
CA LYS A 79 -8.31 8.16 -13.18
C LYS A 79 -8.02 6.66 -13.10
N GLY A 80 -6.99 6.20 -13.82
CA GLY A 80 -6.56 4.80 -13.79
C GLY A 80 -6.06 4.35 -12.41
N VAL A 81 -5.40 5.25 -11.66
CA VAL A 81 -4.99 4.99 -10.29
C VAL A 81 -6.18 4.90 -9.35
N VAL A 82 -7.09 5.88 -9.34
CA VAL A 82 -8.26 5.89 -8.46
C VAL A 82 -9.12 4.64 -8.68
N ALA A 83 -9.32 4.25 -9.94
CA ALA A 83 -10.09 3.06 -10.30
C ALA A 83 -9.42 1.74 -9.87
N ALA A 84 -8.09 1.70 -9.82
CA ALA A 84 -7.33 0.51 -9.42
C ALA A 84 -7.13 0.41 -7.90
N GLU A 85 -7.09 1.54 -7.20
CA GLU A 85 -6.80 1.63 -5.76
C GLU A 85 -8.06 1.53 -4.89
N MET A 86 -9.20 2.09 -5.35
CA MET A 86 -10.42 2.15 -4.55
C MET A 86 -11.62 1.52 -5.26
N PRO A 87 -12.50 0.81 -4.52
CA PRO A 87 -13.77 0.37 -5.06
C PRO A 87 -14.60 1.56 -5.54
N ALA A 88 -15.09 1.52 -6.77
CA ALA A 88 -15.80 2.65 -7.37
C ALA A 88 -17.17 2.93 -6.71
N GLU A 89 -17.69 1.95 -5.97
CA GLU A 89 -18.85 2.09 -5.09
C GLU A 89 -18.64 3.09 -3.95
N PHE A 90 -17.39 3.32 -3.53
CA PHE A 90 -17.09 4.20 -2.40
C PHE A 90 -17.63 5.60 -2.60
N HIS A 91 -17.92 6.27 -1.49
CA HIS A 91 -18.49 7.61 -1.51
C HIS A 91 -17.64 8.57 -2.35
N ILE A 92 -18.28 9.50 -3.08
CA ILE A 92 -17.59 10.41 -4.02
C ILE A 92 -16.51 11.25 -3.31
N GLU A 93 -16.76 11.68 -2.08
CA GLU A 93 -15.78 12.43 -1.28
C GLU A 93 -14.54 11.59 -0.93
N ALA A 94 -14.68 10.28 -0.77
CA ALA A 94 -13.53 9.39 -0.58
C ALA A 94 -12.73 9.21 -1.88
N LEU A 95 -13.42 9.07 -3.02
CA LEU A 95 -12.76 9.01 -4.34
C LEU A 95 -12.03 10.33 -4.66
N LYS A 96 -12.60 11.48 -4.30
CA LYS A 96 -11.95 12.80 -4.42
C LYS A 96 -10.69 12.89 -3.54
N ALA A 97 -10.75 12.40 -2.30
CA ALA A 97 -9.58 12.37 -1.43
C ALA A 97 -8.45 11.51 -2.02
N GLN A 98 -8.78 10.35 -2.58
CA GLN A 98 -7.82 9.50 -3.27
C GLN A 98 -7.29 10.12 -4.55
N ALA A 99 -8.10 10.82 -5.34
CA ALA A 99 -7.62 11.52 -6.53
C ALA A 99 -6.53 12.55 -6.17
N ILE A 100 -6.75 13.35 -5.13
CA ILE A 100 -5.80 14.35 -4.63
C ILE A 100 -4.54 13.68 -4.07
N ALA A 101 -4.68 12.64 -3.25
CA ALA A 101 -3.54 11.89 -2.73
C ALA A 101 -2.73 11.27 -3.87
N SER A 102 -3.39 10.64 -4.85
CA SER A 102 -2.72 10.01 -5.97
C SER A 102 -2.00 11.00 -6.88
N ARG A 103 -2.63 12.14 -7.17
CA ARG A 103 -2.00 13.22 -7.93
C ARG A 103 -0.77 13.75 -7.22
N THR A 104 -0.89 14.05 -5.93
CA THR A 104 0.23 14.55 -5.12
C THR A 104 1.37 13.54 -5.07
N TYR A 105 1.09 12.25 -4.91
CA TYR A 105 2.11 11.19 -4.95
C TYR A 105 2.83 11.17 -6.30
N ALA A 106 2.08 11.24 -7.40
CA ALA A 106 2.64 11.27 -8.75
C ALA A 106 3.63 12.43 -8.92
N LEU A 107 3.23 13.64 -8.52
CA LEU A 107 4.07 14.83 -8.62
C LEU A 107 5.27 14.80 -7.68
N SER A 108 5.08 14.35 -6.45
CA SER A 108 6.16 14.18 -5.48
C SER A 108 7.23 13.21 -6.00
N ARG A 109 6.82 12.09 -6.63
CA ARG A 109 7.77 11.16 -7.26
C ARG A 109 8.48 11.76 -8.45
N ILE A 110 7.78 12.49 -9.32
CA ILE A 110 8.40 13.16 -10.47
C ILE A 110 9.45 14.17 -10.01
N ASN A 111 9.16 14.95 -8.97
CA ASN A 111 10.10 15.90 -8.39
C ASN A 111 11.33 15.22 -7.79
N ASN A 112 11.12 14.15 -7.01
CA ASN A 112 12.19 13.45 -6.32
C ASN A 112 13.02 12.50 -7.22
N TYR A 113 12.49 12.11 -8.37
CA TYR A 113 13.11 11.17 -9.31
C TYR A 113 13.05 11.70 -10.75
N SER A 114 13.49 12.94 -10.96
CA SER A 114 13.49 13.61 -12.26
C SER A 114 14.25 12.84 -13.35
N GLU A 115 15.31 12.12 -12.98
CA GLU A 115 16.08 11.23 -13.87
C GLU A 115 15.58 9.77 -13.90
N GLY A 116 14.50 9.46 -13.18
CA GLY A 116 13.92 8.13 -13.06
C GLY A 116 14.24 7.40 -11.74
N HIS A 117 13.36 6.49 -11.34
CA HIS A 117 13.50 5.73 -10.08
C HIS A 117 14.58 4.62 -10.19
N PRO A 118 15.33 4.27 -9.13
CA PRO A 118 16.34 3.21 -9.17
C PRO A 118 15.86 1.87 -9.75
N ASP A 119 14.62 1.49 -9.45
CA ASP A 119 14.02 0.23 -9.91
C ASP A 119 13.43 0.30 -11.34
N HIS A 120 13.20 1.51 -11.85
CA HIS A 120 12.69 1.76 -13.19
C HIS A 120 13.26 3.08 -13.72
N LYS A 121 14.56 3.07 -14.01
CA LYS A 121 15.40 4.25 -14.32
C LYS A 121 14.94 5.13 -15.48
N LYS A 122 13.94 4.71 -16.24
CA LYS A 122 13.40 5.44 -17.40
C LYS A 122 12.16 6.28 -17.06
N ALA A 123 11.62 6.16 -15.85
CA ALA A 123 10.44 6.88 -15.40
C ALA A 123 10.43 7.08 -13.88
N ALA A 124 9.84 8.17 -13.40
CA ALA A 124 9.65 8.41 -11.97
C ALA A 124 8.57 7.50 -11.35
N LEU A 125 7.61 7.05 -12.17
CA LEU A 125 6.45 6.26 -11.75
C LEU A 125 6.43 4.89 -12.44
N CYS A 126 5.73 3.92 -11.86
CA CYS A 126 5.42 2.65 -12.51
C CYS A 126 3.99 2.19 -12.21
N THR A 127 3.48 1.25 -13.02
CA THR A 127 2.11 0.68 -12.87
C THR A 127 2.04 -0.49 -11.89
N GLY A 128 3.14 -0.82 -11.20
CA GLY A 128 3.21 -1.90 -10.23
C GLY A 128 2.84 -1.43 -8.82
N ILE A 129 2.70 -2.38 -7.90
CA ILE A 129 2.41 -2.12 -6.48
C ILE A 129 3.51 -1.38 -5.72
N HIS A 130 4.68 -1.19 -6.35
CA HIS A 130 5.79 -0.41 -5.80
C HIS A 130 5.44 1.08 -5.71
N CYS A 131 4.76 1.63 -6.73
CA CYS A 131 4.33 3.02 -6.73
C CYS A 131 2.86 3.10 -6.28
N GLN A 132 1.95 2.95 -7.24
CA GLN A 132 0.51 2.99 -7.06
C GLN A 132 -0.10 2.02 -8.07
N ALA A 133 -1.17 1.33 -7.70
CA ALA A 133 -1.88 0.49 -8.63
C ALA A 133 -2.42 1.33 -9.80
N TYR A 134 -2.28 0.84 -11.02
CA TYR A 134 -2.80 1.50 -12.22
C TYR A 134 -3.36 0.47 -13.20
N LEU A 135 -4.62 0.67 -13.59
CA LEU A 135 -5.30 -0.11 -14.61
C LEU A 135 -5.88 0.84 -15.66
N THR A 136 -5.80 0.45 -16.94
CA THR A 136 -6.52 1.17 -18.00
C THR A 136 -8.02 0.87 -17.94
N LEU A 137 -8.84 1.72 -18.57
CA LEU A 137 -10.28 1.45 -18.70
C LEU A 137 -10.55 0.11 -19.41
N GLU A 138 -9.74 -0.25 -20.39
CA GLU A 138 -9.83 -1.55 -21.06
C GLU A 138 -9.59 -2.72 -20.09
N GLU A 139 -8.54 -2.64 -19.28
CA GLU A 139 -8.23 -3.66 -18.28
C GLU A 139 -9.33 -3.78 -17.22
N LEU A 140 -9.84 -2.64 -16.74
CA LEU A 140 -10.97 -2.59 -15.79
C LEU A 140 -12.23 -3.23 -16.39
N THR A 141 -12.54 -2.93 -17.65
CA THR A 141 -13.69 -3.51 -18.37
C THR A 141 -13.56 -5.03 -18.49
N ASN A 142 -12.34 -5.55 -18.64
CA ASN A 142 -12.07 -6.98 -18.77
C ASN A 142 -12.16 -7.75 -17.45
N ILE A 143 -11.93 -7.10 -16.30
CA ILE A 143 -11.98 -7.76 -14.98
C ILE A 143 -13.30 -7.55 -14.23
N HIS A 144 -14.10 -6.56 -14.63
CA HIS A 144 -15.39 -6.26 -14.02
C HIS A 144 -16.58 -6.76 -14.84
N ALA A 145 -17.79 -6.64 -14.27
CA ALA A 145 -19.02 -6.92 -14.98
C ALA A 145 -19.21 -5.95 -16.17
N LYS A 146 -19.94 -6.38 -17.20
CA LYS A 146 -20.09 -5.62 -18.46
C LYS A 146 -20.66 -4.20 -18.28
N ASP A 147 -21.52 -4.01 -17.28
CA ASP A 147 -22.16 -2.73 -16.96
C ASP A 147 -21.30 -1.84 -16.05
N TRP A 148 -20.17 -2.33 -15.53
CA TRP A 148 -19.29 -1.59 -14.62
C TRP A 148 -18.78 -0.27 -15.22
N PRO A 149 -18.29 -0.21 -16.48
CA PRO A 149 -17.78 1.04 -17.04
C PRO A 149 -18.88 2.10 -17.12
N GLU A 150 -20.05 1.75 -17.63
CA GLU A 150 -21.19 2.68 -17.74
C GLU A 150 -21.66 3.15 -16.37
N LYS A 151 -21.65 2.27 -15.36
CA LYS A 151 -22.16 2.55 -14.03
C LYS A 151 -21.20 3.39 -13.18
N TYR A 152 -19.90 3.14 -13.27
CA TYR A 152 -18.94 3.65 -12.28
C TYR A 152 -17.85 4.53 -12.86
N TRP A 153 -17.49 4.39 -14.14
CA TRP A 153 -16.48 5.25 -14.74
C TRP A 153 -16.85 6.74 -14.67
N PRO A 154 -18.10 7.17 -14.96
CA PRO A 154 -18.47 8.58 -14.86
C PRO A 154 -18.25 9.18 -13.45
N LYS A 155 -18.43 8.38 -12.39
CA LYS A 155 -18.23 8.80 -11.01
C LYS A 155 -16.74 8.98 -10.68
N ILE A 156 -15.87 8.11 -11.22
CA ILE A 156 -14.41 8.25 -11.10
C ILE A 156 -13.96 9.50 -11.87
N GLU A 157 -14.47 9.70 -13.09
CA GLU A 157 -14.19 10.90 -13.88
C GLU A 157 -14.62 12.17 -13.16
N GLU A 158 -15.81 12.17 -12.54
CA GLU A 158 -16.29 13.29 -11.74
C GLU A 158 -15.38 13.57 -10.54
N ALA A 159 -14.95 12.54 -9.80
CA ALA A 159 -14.05 12.69 -8.65
C ALA A 159 -12.71 13.34 -9.04
N VAL A 160 -12.11 12.86 -10.13
CA VAL A 160 -10.83 13.39 -10.63
C VAL A 160 -11.01 14.79 -11.19
N LYS A 161 -12.03 15.01 -12.05
CA LYS A 161 -12.29 16.31 -12.68
C LYS A 161 -12.62 17.41 -11.67
N SER A 162 -13.42 17.12 -10.66
CA SER A 162 -13.83 18.09 -9.64
C SER A 162 -12.72 18.44 -8.64
N THR A 163 -11.62 17.69 -8.64
CA THR A 163 -10.40 17.93 -7.85
C THR A 163 -9.18 18.15 -8.73
N LYS A 164 -9.39 18.44 -10.03
CA LYS A 164 -8.32 18.70 -10.98
C LYS A 164 -7.43 19.80 -10.44
N GLY A 165 -6.11 19.60 -10.51
CA GLY A 165 -5.16 20.59 -10.01
C GLY A 165 -4.86 20.52 -8.51
N GLN A 166 -5.74 19.92 -7.70
CA GLN A 166 -5.57 19.93 -6.25
C GLN A 166 -4.54 18.89 -5.78
N VAL A 167 -3.64 19.34 -4.91
CA VAL A 167 -2.56 18.55 -4.30
C VAL A 167 -2.36 18.92 -2.83
N LEU A 168 -1.52 18.15 -2.13
CA LEU A 168 -1.27 18.28 -0.70
C LEU A 168 0.12 18.86 -0.44
N TYR A 169 0.18 19.92 0.35
CA TYR A 169 1.42 20.55 0.78
C TYR A 169 1.60 20.45 2.29
N TYR A 170 2.85 20.41 2.74
CA TYR A 170 3.22 20.64 4.14
C TYR A 170 4.36 21.67 4.17
N LYS A 171 4.13 22.81 4.81
CA LYS A 171 5.07 23.95 4.84
C LYS A 171 5.55 24.40 3.45
N GLY A 172 4.67 24.37 2.45
CA GLY A 172 4.94 24.81 1.08
C GLY A 172 5.54 23.74 0.16
N GLU A 173 5.91 22.57 0.67
CA GLU A 173 6.47 21.46 -0.12
C GLU A 173 5.42 20.37 -0.38
N LEU A 174 5.45 19.77 -1.57
CA LEU A 174 4.60 18.62 -1.88
C LEU A 174 4.92 17.47 -0.94
N ILE A 175 3.89 16.91 -0.32
CA ILE A 175 4.07 15.73 0.52
C ILE A 175 4.16 14.45 -0.32
N GLU A 176 4.63 13.38 0.30
CA GLU A 176 4.43 12.01 -0.18
C GLU A 176 3.24 11.39 0.58
N PRO A 177 2.02 11.41 0.02
CA PRO A 177 0.81 10.99 0.73
C PRO A 177 0.61 9.49 0.63
N LEU A 178 1.21 8.76 1.57
CA LEU A 178 0.99 7.32 1.68
C LEU A 178 -0.48 7.03 2.01
N TYR A 179 -1.00 5.92 1.51
CA TYR A 179 -2.36 5.44 1.79
C TYR A 179 -2.41 3.91 1.74
N HIS A 180 -3.41 3.34 2.39
CA HIS A 180 -3.58 1.89 2.50
C HIS A 180 -5.05 1.51 2.61
N SER A 181 -5.36 0.22 2.52
CA SER A 181 -6.75 -0.26 2.46
C SER A 181 -7.51 -0.03 3.77
N THR A 182 -7.05 -0.62 4.87
CA THR A 182 -7.76 -0.60 6.15
C THR A 182 -6.77 -0.49 7.31
N SER A 183 -6.96 0.46 8.22
CA SER A 183 -6.01 0.72 9.29
C SER A 183 -6.22 -0.23 10.49
N GLY A 184 -7.46 -0.68 10.71
CA GLY A 184 -7.80 -1.45 11.91
C GLY A 184 -8.15 -0.59 13.12
N GLY A 185 -8.61 0.65 12.89
CA GLY A 185 -9.04 1.60 13.93
C GLY A 185 -8.05 2.73 14.21
N MET A 186 -6.79 2.61 13.80
CA MET A 186 -5.76 3.65 13.94
C MET A 186 -4.66 3.50 12.89
N THR A 187 -4.18 4.62 12.36
CA THR A 187 -3.03 4.68 11.43
C THR A 187 -1.71 4.66 12.18
N GLU A 188 -0.60 4.54 11.44
CA GLU A 188 0.77 4.50 11.96
C GLU A 188 1.52 5.80 11.74
N ASP A 189 2.42 6.09 12.68
CA ASP A 189 3.51 7.03 12.46
C ASP A 189 4.47 6.47 11.40
N SER A 190 4.88 7.27 10.41
CA SER A 190 5.76 6.78 9.33
C SER A 190 7.09 6.22 9.83
N GLN A 191 7.63 6.77 10.93
CA GLN A 191 8.88 6.31 11.53
C GLN A 191 8.80 4.86 12.05
N ASP A 192 7.61 4.41 12.47
CA ASP A 192 7.43 3.09 13.04
C ASP A 192 7.36 1.99 11.97
N VAL A 193 7.16 2.39 10.70
CA VAL A 193 7.06 1.48 9.55
C VAL A 193 8.25 1.61 8.60
N PHE A 194 8.71 2.84 8.34
CA PHE A 194 9.73 3.15 7.32
C PHE A 194 11.01 3.76 7.91
N ALA A 195 11.14 3.85 9.24
CA ALA A 195 12.29 4.44 9.94
C ALA A 195 12.59 5.91 9.57
N VAL A 196 11.66 6.60 8.92
CA VAL A 196 11.75 8.02 8.55
C VAL A 196 10.56 8.75 9.13
N ASP A 197 10.82 9.77 9.96
CA ASP A 197 9.76 10.62 10.48
C ASP A 197 9.31 11.63 9.42
N ARG A 198 7.99 11.68 9.20
CA ARG A 198 7.33 12.67 8.36
C ARG A 198 6.28 13.39 9.21
N PRO A 199 6.41 14.71 9.44
CA PRO A 199 5.51 15.45 10.31
C PRO A 199 4.01 15.35 9.93
N TYR A 200 3.73 15.11 8.66
CA TYR A 200 2.37 14.95 8.12
C TYR A 200 1.86 13.50 8.12
N LEU A 201 2.70 12.49 8.39
CA LEU A 201 2.30 11.07 8.47
C LEU A 201 2.35 10.59 9.93
N LYS A 202 1.39 11.08 10.72
CA LYS A 202 1.24 10.74 12.12
C LYS A 202 0.10 9.75 12.35
N ALA A 203 0.22 8.98 13.41
CA ALA A 203 -0.81 8.06 13.87
C ALA A 203 -2.06 8.85 14.30
N VAL A 204 -3.19 8.61 13.64
CA VAL A 204 -4.50 9.19 13.94
C VAL A 204 -5.53 8.08 14.08
N SER A 205 -6.60 8.34 14.85
CA SER A 205 -7.74 7.42 14.91
C SER A 205 -8.39 7.29 13.53
N SER A 206 -8.86 6.11 13.17
CA SER A 206 -9.51 5.83 11.89
C SER A 206 -10.79 5.03 12.15
N PRO A 207 -11.87 5.70 12.57
CA PRO A 207 -13.15 5.04 12.82
C PRO A 207 -13.86 4.63 11.51
N TYR A 208 -14.92 3.84 11.64
CA TYR A 208 -15.87 3.49 10.56
C TYR A 208 -15.32 2.52 9.50
N GLU A 209 -14.39 1.66 9.90
CA GLU A 209 -13.72 0.70 9.00
C GLU A 209 -14.26 -0.73 9.12
N GLU A 210 -15.20 -0.97 10.03
CA GLU A 210 -15.68 -2.31 10.41
C GLU A 210 -16.40 -3.03 9.27
N GLU A 211 -16.93 -2.29 8.29
CA GLU A 211 -17.53 -2.85 7.06
C GLU A 211 -16.48 -3.36 6.06
N ALA A 212 -15.19 -3.06 6.26
CA ALA A 212 -14.15 -3.50 5.36
C ALA A 212 -14.06 -5.05 5.36
N PRO A 213 -14.11 -5.71 4.19
CA PRO A 213 -14.03 -7.18 4.10
C PRO A 213 -12.78 -7.78 4.74
N LYS A 214 -11.70 -6.98 4.80
CA LYS A 214 -10.41 -7.34 5.41
C LYS A 214 -10.13 -6.56 6.70
N PHE A 215 -11.16 -6.08 7.39
CA PHE A 215 -11.00 -5.45 8.71
C PHE A 215 -10.40 -6.44 9.71
N LYS A 216 -10.91 -7.68 9.71
CA LYS A 216 -10.32 -8.81 10.41
C LYS A 216 -10.12 -9.96 9.44
N SER A 217 -9.03 -10.69 9.59
CA SER A 217 -8.80 -11.91 8.79
C SER A 217 -8.06 -12.95 9.61
N LEU A 218 -8.38 -14.21 9.37
CA LEU A 218 -7.76 -15.36 10.02
C LEU A 218 -6.97 -16.16 9.00
N VAL A 219 -5.70 -16.39 9.28
CA VAL A 219 -4.87 -17.37 8.58
C VAL A 219 -4.69 -18.58 9.48
N THR A 220 -5.01 -19.76 8.96
CA THR A 220 -4.86 -21.03 9.68
C THR A 220 -3.80 -21.87 8.99
N LEU A 221 -2.81 -22.32 9.75
CA LEU A 221 -1.74 -23.20 9.30
C LEU A 221 -1.64 -24.39 10.24
N THR A 222 -1.12 -25.51 9.76
CA THR A 222 -0.59 -26.53 10.67
C THR A 222 0.69 -26.02 11.34
N GLY A 223 1.03 -26.55 12.52
CA GLY A 223 2.30 -26.24 13.18
C GLY A 223 3.50 -26.61 12.29
N ASP A 224 3.40 -27.68 11.51
CA ASP A 224 4.43 -28.10 10.55
C ASP A 224 4.64 -27.06 9.43
N GLU A 225 3.57 -26.55 8.84
CA GLU A 225 3.65 -25.51 7.79
C GLU A 225 4.22 -24.21 8.33
N PHE A 226 3.78 -23.81 9.53
CA PHE A 226 4.27 -22.62 10.21
C PHE A 226 5.78 -22.71 10.49
N ILE A 227 6.23 -23.84 11.07
CA ILE A 227 7.66 -24.11 11.29
C ILE A 227 8.41 -24.09 9.97
N LYS A 228 7.93 -24.81 8.94
CA LYS A 228 8.58 -24.87 7.63
C LYS A 228 8.77 -23.49 6.99
N LYS A 229 7.74 -22.62 7.04
CA LYS A 229 7.84 -21.24 6.55
C LYS A 229 8.92 -20.48 7.33
N LEU A 230 8.93 -20.56 8.66
CA LEU A 230 9.95 -19.92 9.50
C LEU A 230 11.36 -20.45 9.22
N SER A 231 11.57 -21.77 9.19
CA SER A 231 12.88 -22.37 8.94
C SER A 231 13.45 -22.03 7.56
N THR A 232 12.58 -21.76 6.58
CA THR A 232 13.03 -21.34 5.23
C THR A 232 13.72 -19.97 5.27
N LYS A 233 13.19 -19.03 6.07
CA LYS A 233 13.77 -17.68 6.22
C LYS A 233 14.83 -17.63 7.34
N TYR A 234 14.67 -18.46 8.36
CA TYR A 234 15.51 -18.51 9.57
C TYR A 234 16.04 -19.95 9.80
N PRO A 235 16.97 -20.45 8.96
CA PRO A 235 17.41 -21.85 8.97
C PRO A 235 18.14 -22.28 10.25
N ASN A 236 18.66 -21.32 11.04
CA ASN A 236 19.33 -21.60 12.30
C ASN A 236 18.38 -21.60 13.51
N SER A 237 17.07 -21.41 13.30
CA SER A 237 16.08 -21.41 14.38
C SER A 237 15.73 -22.83 14.82
N ASN A 238 15.76 -23.09 16.13
CA ASN A 238 15.47 -24.39 16.75
C ASN A 238 14.00 -24.48 17.19
N ILE A 239 13.10 -24.19 16.26
CA ILE A 239 11.65 -24.17 16.52
C ILE A 239 11.09 -25.57 16.27
N THR A 240 10.43 -26.11 17.28
CA THR A 240 9.70 -27.39 17.25
C THR A 240 8.26 -27.16 17.70
N LYS A 241 7.38 -28.15 17.48
CA LYS A 241 5.97 -28.08 17.90
C LYS A 241 5.84 -27.83 19.40
N GLU A 242 6.73 -28.41 20.18
CA GLU A 242 6.71 -28.35 21.64
C GLU A 242 7.10 -26.96 22.16
N ASN A 243 7.83 -26.16 21.37
CA ASN A 243 8.40 -24.89 21.83
C ASN A 243 7.95 -23.65 21.03
N ILE A 244 7.03 -23.77 20.06
CA ILE A 244 6.56 -22.62 19.24
C ILE A 244 6.20 -21.41 20.12
N SER A 245 5.35 -21.63 21.13
CA SER A 245 4.88 -20.56 22.02
C SER A 245 5.98 -19.93 22.87
N GLU A 246 7.10 -20.64 23.08
CA GLU A 246 8.27 -20.12 23.79
C GLU A 246 9.23 -19.38 22.86
N LYS A 247 9.37 -19.84 21.61
CA LYS A 247 10.32 -19.32 20.64
C LYS A 247 9.82 -18.10 19.87
N ILE A 248 8.51 -17.90 19.80
CA ILE A 248 7.89 -16.76 19.13
C ILE A 248 7.39 -15.77 20.19
N LYS A 249 8.09 -14.64 20.36
CA LYS A 249 7.75 -13.65 21.38
C LYS A 249 7.54 -12.28 20.78
N LEU A 250 6.44 -11.63 21.12
CA LEU A 250 6.25 -10.21 20.86
C LEU A 250 7.33 -9.41 21.60
N VAL A 251 7.98 -8.48 20.90
CA VAL A 251 9.00 -7.60 21.49
C VAL A 251 8.49 -6.17 21.62
N GLU A 252 7.91 -5.61 20.56
CA GLU A 252 7.51 -4.20 20.53
C GLU A 252 6.27 -4.01 19.65
N LYS A 253 5.29 -3.24 20.14
CA LYS A 253 4.14 -2.75 19.37
C LYS A 253 4.19 -1.22 19.26
N SER A 254 3.69 -0.69 18.15
CA SER A 254 3.38 0.73 18.01
C SER A 254 2.11 1.10 18.79
N LYS A 255 1.78 2.39 18.81
CA LYS A 255 0.55 2.89 19.42
C LYS A 255 -0.72 2.37 18.74
N SER A 256 -0.70 2.05 17.44
CA SER A 256 -1.86 1.45 16.75
C SER A 256 -2.03 -0.06 17.03
N GLY A 257 -1.10 -0.66 17.79
CA GLY A 257 -1.11 -2.10 18.11
C GLY A 257 -0.39 -2.97 17.07
N ARG A 258 0.14 -2.39 15.99
CA ARG A 258 0.97 -3.09 15.01
C ARG A 258 2.29 -3.54 15.62
N ILE A 259 2.74 -4.73 15.24
CA ILE A 259 3.99 -5.30 15.69
C ILE A 259 5.14 -4.61 14.96
N LYS A 260 5.98 -3.90 15.72
CA LYS A 260 7.24 -3.33 15.23
C LYS A 260 8.32 -4.39 15.24
N LYS A 261 8.47 -5.10 16.36
CA LYS A 261 9.49 -6.13 16.55
C LYS A 261 8.91 -7.41 17.15
N ILE A 262 9.41 -8.54 16.66
CA ILE A 262 9.09 -9.88 17.13
C ILE A 262 10.38 -10.69 17.21
N ALA A 263 10.49 -11.56 18.21
CA ALA A 263 11.62 -12.46 18.38
C ALA A 263 11.26 -13.85 17.87
N ILE A 264 12.13 -14.40 17.01
CA ILE A 264 12.07 -15.75 16.48
C ILE A 264 13.31 -16.49 16.97
N ASP A 265 13.13 -17.37 17.95
CA ASP A 265 14.23 -18.08 18.65
C ASP A 265 15.35 -17.13 19.12
N GLY A 266 14.96 -16.05 19.78
CA GLY A 266 15.89 -15.04 20.30
C GLY A 266 16.40 -14.02 19.27
N THR A 267 16.23 -14.27 17.97
CA THR A 267 16.56 -13.31 16.92
C THR A 267 15.44 -12.29 16.78
N VAL A 268 15.74 -11.01 17.03
CA VAL A 268 14.76 -9.92 16.90
C VAL A 268 14.71 -9.43 15.46
N ILE A 269 13.52 -9.44 14.87
CA ILE A 269 13.23 -9.06 13.49
C ILE A 269 12.08 -8.04 13.43
N ASN A 270 11.89 -7.42 12.27
CA ASN A 270 10.76 -6.51 12.07
C ASN A 270 9.46 -7.28 11.84
N GLY A 271 8.33 -6.75 12.36
CA GLY A 271 7.02 -7.38 12.17
C GLY A 271 6.60 -7.52 10.70
N GLY A 272 7.08 -6.60 9.84
CA GLY A 272 6.89 -6.67 8.39
C GLY A 272 7.45 -7.94 7.75
N GLU A 273 8.51 -8.52 8.30
CA GLU A 273 9.11 -9.74 7.79
C GLU A 273 8.21 -10.97 8.01
N ILE A 274 7.47 -10.99 9.12
CA ILE A 274 6.47 -12.03 9.41
C ILE A 274 5.23 -11.83 8.55
N ARG A 275 4.78 -10.59 8.40
CA ARG A 275 3.67 -10.26 7.50
C ARG A 275 3.94 -10.78 6.09
N GLU A 276 5.12 -10.53 5.54
CA GLU A 276 5.52 -11.01 4.22
C GLU A 276 5.60 -12.54 4.17
N LEU A 277 6.32 -13.16 5.11
CA LEU A 277 6.56 -14.61 5.13
C LEU A 277 5.27 -15.43 5.24
N LEU A 278 4.32 -14.94 6.01
CA LEU A 278 3.04 -15.60 6.28
C LEU A 278 1.89 -15.02 5.46
N GLU A 279 2.19 -14.11 4.52
CA GLU A 279 1.22 -13.49 3.60
C GLU A 279 0.04 -12.83 4.33
N LEU A 280 0.33 -12.17 5.45
CA LEU A 280 -0.66 -11.52 6.29
C LEU A 280 -1.08 -10.17 5.73
N ASN A 281 -2.34 -9.79 6.01
CA ASN A 281 -2.89 -8.51 5.57
C ASN A 281 -2.17 -7.31 6.21
N SER A 282 -1.76 -7.40 7.48
CA SER A 282 -1.09 -6.31 8.21
C SER A 282 -0.06 -6.85 9.21
N THR A 283 0.65 -5.94 9.87
CA THR A 283 1.51 -6.25 11.03
C THR A 283 0.74 -6.18 12.37
N ASN A 284 -0.56 -5.89 12.36
CA ASN A 284 -1.41 -5.95 13.55
C ASN A 284 -2.01 -7.34 13.63
N PHE A 285 -1.26 -8.29 14.21
CA PHE A 285 -1.69 -9.68 14.31
C PHE A 285 -1.38 -10.30 15.67
N THR A 286 -2.07 -11.40 15.94
CA THR A 286 -1.83 -12.28 17.09
C THR A 286 -1.65 -13.70 16.58
N ILE A 287 -0.64 -14.42 17.08
CA ILE A 287 -0.37 -15.81 16.74
C ILE A 287 -0.75 -16.68 17.94
N THR A 288 -1.62 -17.66 17.72
CA THR A 288 -2.03 -18.64 18.73
C THR A 288 -1.71 -20.04 18.21
N TYR A 289 -0.98 -20.85 18.99
CA TYR A 289 -0.72 -22.25 18.67
C TYR A 289 -1.47 -23.19 19.60
N ASN A 290 -2.21 -24.13 19.03
CA ASN A 290 -2.86 -25.21 19.75
C ASN A 290 -2.10 -26.54 19.51
N PRO A 291 -1.34 -27.03 20.52
CA PRO A 291 -0.54 -28.25 20.37
C PRO A 291 -1.40 -29.52 20.27
N LYS A 292 -2.66 -29.51 20.74
CA LYS A 292 -3.52 -30.72 20.74
C LYS A 292 -3.93 -31.14 19.33
N ASN A 293 -4.17 -30.17 18.45
CA ASN A 293 -4.58 -30.40 17.07
C ASN A 293 -3.52 -29.92 16.05
N ASN A 294 -2.36 -29.45 16.52
CA ASN A 294 -1.26 -28.96 15.70
C ASN A 294 -1.68 -27.80 14.76
N ILE A 295 -2.48 -26.86 15.27
CA ILE A 295 -2.99 -25.71 14.50
C ILE A 295 -2.40 -24.40 15.03
N VAL A 296 -1.92 -23.57 14.12
CA VAL A 296 -1.56 -22.16 14.33
C VAL A 296 -2.65 -21.29 13.71
N GLU A 297 -3.25 -20.43 14.53
CA GLU A 297 -4.21 -19.41 14.12
C GLU A 297 -3.57 -18.04 14.22
N ILE A 298 -3.65 -17.27 13.14
CA ILE A 298 -3.11 -15.92 13.04
C ILE A 298 -4.24 -14.96 12.73
N GLU A 299 -4.76 -14.28 13.75
CA GLU A 299 -5.76 -13.22 13.57
C GLU A 299 -5.03 -11.93 13.22
N THR A 300 -5.44 -11.29 12.13
CA THR A 300 -4.92 -10.02 11.64
C THR A 300 -6.03 -8.97 11.67
N ILE A 301 -5.67 -7.73 11.98
CA ILE A 301 -6.56 -6.57 11.98
C ILE A 301 -6.04 -5.54 10.97
N GLY A 302 -6.90 -5.06 10.09
CA GLY A 302 -6.57 -4.14 9.01
C GLY A 302 -5.81 -4.79 7.84
N TYR A 303 -5.60 -3.99 6.79
CA TYR A 303 -4.94 -4.41 5.56
C TYR A 303 -4.09 -3.28 4.98
N GLY A 304 -2.79 -3.57 4.82
CA GLY A 304 -1.80 -2.60 4.33
C GLY A 304 -0.82 -2.14 5.40
N HIS A 305 0.04 -1.19 5.03
CA HIS A 305 1.13 -0.72 5.89
C HIS A 305 0.65 0.18 7.05
N GLY A 306 -0.54 0.80 6.95
CA GLY A 306 -1.15 1.56 8.05
C GLY A 306 -0.80 3.04 8.10
N VAL A 307 0.10 3.54 7.25
CA VAL A 307 0.59 4.93 7.28
C VAL A 307 -0.26 5.81 6.36
N GLY A 308 -0.54 7.05 6.79
CA GLY A 308 -1.33 8.02 6.03
C GLY A 308 -2.80 7.64 5.91
N MET A 309 -3.43 7.85 4.75
CA MET A 309 -4.87 7.71 4.60
C MET A 309 -5.33 6.25 4.55
N SER A 310 -6.30 5.88 5.39
CA SER A 310 -7.07 4.64 5.20
C SER A 310 -8.17 4.86 4.16
N GLN A 311 -8.23 4.01 3.13
CA GLN A 311 -9.26 4.07 2.10
C GLN A 311 -10.65 3.73 2.65
N TRP A 312 -10.75 2.69 3.48
CA TRP A 312 -12.00 2.34 4.14
C TRP A 312 -12.41 3.38 5.19
N GLY A 313 -11.43 3.95 5.90
CA GLY A 313 -11.70 5.03 6.85
C GLY A 313 -12.14 6.32 6.15
N ALA A 314 -11.57 6.66 4.99
CA ALA A 314 -12.02 7.76 4.14
C ALA A 314 -13.47 7.56 3.67
N ASN A 315 -13.81 6.35 3.23
CA ASN A 315 -15.19 6.00 2.85
C ASN A 315 -16.15 6.12 4.03
N GLY A 316 -15.76 5.61 5.20
CA GLY A 316 -16.56 5.69 6.42
C GLY A 316 -16.79 7.14 6.86
N MET A 317 -15.74 7.98 6.89
CA MET A 317 -15.87 9.42 7.15
C MET A 317 -16.79 10.10 6.12
N ALA A 318 -16.64 9.77 4.84
CA ALA A 318 -17.46 10.34 3.78
C ALA A 318 -18.94 9.98 3.92
N LYS A 319 -19.26 8.75 4.37
CA LYS A 319 -20.63 8.33 4.75
C LYS A 319 -21.18 9.06 5.98
N GLN A 320 -20.32 9.70 6.78
CA GLN A 320 -20.68 10.57 7.90
C GLN A 320 -20.59 12.07 7.50
N ASP A 321 -20.89 12.36 6.23
CA ASP A 321 -20.97 13.70 5.65
C ASP A 321 -19.66 14.53 5.72
N LYS A 322 -18.50 13.87 5.89
CA LYS A 322 -17.21 14.54 5.82
C LYS A 322 -16.80 14.78 4.37
N SER A 323 -16.34 16.00 4.09
CA SER A 323 -15.81 16.34 2.77
C SER A 323 -14.44 15.71 2.53
N TYR A 324 -14.00 15.63 1.27
CA TYR A 324 -12.64 15.20 0.94
C TYR A 324 -11.57 16.04 1.66
N LYS A 325 -11.84 17.33 1.90
CA LYS A 325 -10.92 18.22 2.62
C LYS A 325 -10.78 17.82 4.09
N ASP A 326 -11.89 17.46 4.74
CA ASP A 326 -11.88 16.99 6.13
C ASP A 326 -11.15 15.66 6.25
N ILE A 327 -11.40 14.75 5.30
CA ILE A 327 -10.73 13.43 5.22
C ILE A 327 -9.22 13.61 5.09
N LEU A 328 -8.76 14.41 4.12
CA LEU A 328 -7.34 14.63 3.88
C LEU A 328 -6.63 15.29 5.07
N LYS A 329 -7.25 16.32 5.67
CA LYS A 329 -6.68 17.00 6.85
C LYS A 329 -6.67 16.12 8.10
N HIS A 330 -7.56 15.14 8.19
CA HIS A 330 -7.57 14.17 9.26
C HIS A 330 -6.40 13.19 9.14
N TYR A 331 -6.17 12.62 7.95
CA TYR A 331 -5.12 11.62 7.74
C TYR A 331 -3.73 12.19 7.54
N TYR A 332 -3.61 13.41 7.05
CA TYR A 332 -2.34 14.07 6.80
C TYR A 332 -2.22 15.32 7.68
N THR A 333 -1.43 15.21 8.75
CA THR A 333 -1.39 16.23 9.81
C THR A 333 -0.74 17.53 9.34
N GLY A 334 -1.45 18.65 9.51
CA GLY A 334 -0.90 19.99 9.25
C GLY A 334 -0.72 20.33 7.77
N ILE A 335 -1.37 19.59 6.87
CA ILE A 335 -1.32 19.89 5.44
C ILE A 335 -2.17 21.09 5.04
N THR A 336 -1.86 21.65 3.87
CA THR A 336 -2.76 22.48 3.09
C THR A 336 -3.13 21.77 1.79
N ILE A 337 -4.27 22.18 1.21
CA ILE A 337 -4.75 21.67 -0.08
C ILE A 337 -4.81 22.88 -1.00
N ASP A 338 -3.97 22.89 -2.02
CA ASP A 338 -3.85 23.97 -2.98
C ASP A 338 -3.72 23.41 -4.40
N GLU A 339 -3.89 24.29 -5.39
CA GLU A 339 -3.67 23.94 -6.79
C GLU A 339 -2.16 23.81 -7.07
N TYR A 340 -1.73 22.75 -7.75
CA TYR A 340 -0.35 22.66 -8.21
C TYR A 340 -0.14 23.70 -9.31
N LYS A 341 0.96 24.45 -9.20
CA LYS A 341 1.33 25.42 -10.22
C LYS A 341 1.93 24.68 -11.41
N THR A 342 1.37 24.91 -12.58
CA THR A 342 2.07 24.73 -13.85
C THR A 342 2.68 26.07 -14.22
N GLU A 343 3.96 26.14 -14.60
CA GLU A 343 4.46 27.34 -15.27
C GLU A 343 3.56 27.61 -16.49
N GLU A 344 2.88 28.76 -16.51
CA GLU A 344 2.14 29.22 -17.69
C GLU A 344 3.17 29.44 -18.82
N LYS A 345 2.94 28.79 -19.98
CA LYS A 345 3.76 28.97 -21.19
C LYS A 345 3.70 30.38 -21.73
#